data_AF-A0A7J0BQP8-F1
#
_entry.id   AF-A0A7J0BQP8-F1
#
_cell.length_a   1.000
_cell.length_b   1.000
_cell.length_c   1.000
_cell.angle_alpha   90.00
_cell.angle_beta   90.00
_cell.angle_gamma   90.00
#
_symmetry.space_group_name_H-M   'P 1'
#
loop_
_entity.id
_entity.type
_entity.pdbx_description
1 polymer ?
#
loop_
_entity_poly.entity_id
_entity_poly.type
_entity_poly.pdbx_seq_one_letter_code
_entity_poly.pdbx_strand_id
1 'polypeptide(L)'
;MLDVYRQDGPLLIIGGPGEFTLPDGAPLHRDDAGTLATIYSRMAVAAGWLEPAARDWFQAHGAEPPNGFHPVDQTPVVQQSVVQGKTIGVVLFPAAFAGNPEQENELLALAQRLRDQCDLIIGVSPWGTKAERTFLPAASGYYDVILGGGEGQGMRGNMDTKGTVLWARGYGKGMALAVLELMEWPSRQSDRPDWAWVEDDNVRFPVVLLDEGIRPDPQTTELLAGQQ
;
A
#
# COMPACT_ATOMS: atom_id res chain seq x y z
N MET A 1 5.31 27.71 -11.92
CA MET A 1 5.66 26.53 -12.74
C MET A 1 5.44 25.35 -11.81
N LEU A 2 4.24 24.75 -11.85
CA LEU A 2 3.94 23.59 -11.03
C LEU A 2 4.62 22.41 -11.72
N ASP A 3 5.71 21.93 -11.13
CA ASP A 3 6.24 20.61 -11.44
C ASP A 3 5.11 19.63 -11.13
N VAL A 4 4.42 19.17 -12.17
CA VAL A 4 3.71 17.89 -12.10
C VAL A 4 4.80 16.91 -11.74
N TYR A 5 4.80 16.47 -10.49
CA TYR A 5 5.76 15.55 -9.91
C TYR A 5 6.17 14.49 -10.95
N ARG A 6 7.34 14.70 -11.55
CA ARG A 6 7.84 13.89 -12.67
C ARG A 6 8.72 12.82 -12.08
N GLN A 7 8.21 11.60 -12.04
CA GLN A 7 9.03 10.44 -11.78
C GLN A 7 9.65 9.97 -13.11
N ASP A 8 10.97 10.03 -13.21
CA ASP A 8 11.73 9.42 -14.32
C ASP A 8 11.90 7.90 -14.12
N GLY A 9 11.38 7.35 -13.01
CA GLY A 9 11.44 5.94 -12.63
C GLY A 9 10.12 5.18 -12.86
N PRO A 10 10.15 3.84 -12.77
CA PRO A 10 8.97 3.01 -12.82
C PRO A 10 8.05 3.28 -11.62
N LEU A 11 6.75 3.28 -11.86
CA LEU A 11 5.72 3.51 -10.83
C LEU A 11 5.06 2.19 -10.43
N LEU A 12 4.97 1.96 -9.12
CA LEU A 12 4.19 0.87 -8.52
C LEU A 12 3.09 1.48 -7.65
N ILE A 13 1.82 1.21 -7.98
CA ILE A 13 0.67 1.73 -7.24
C ILE A 13 0.15 0.64 -6.29
N ILE A 14 0.01 0.98 -5.02
CA ILE A 14 -0.47 0.08 -3.96
C ILE A 14 -1.77 0.63 -3.40
N GLY A 15 -2.81 -0.21 -3.34
CA GLY A 15 -4.08 0.11 -2.69
C GLY A 15 -4.04 -0.26 -1.22
N GLY A 16 -4.25 0.72 -0.34
CA GLY A 16 -4.31 0.48 1.09
C GLY A 16 -5.63 -0.16 1.53
N PRO A 17 -5.77 -0.48 2.83
CA PRO A 17 -7.06 -0.83 3.41
C PRO A 17 -7.95 0.42 3.57
N GLY A 18 -9.26 0.23 3.47
CA GLY A 18 -10.28 1.26 3.67
C GLY A 18 -10.72 1.99 2.40
N GLU A 19 -10.34 1.52 1.20
CA GLU A 19 -10.68 2.19 -0.07
C GLU A 19 -12.18 2.07 -0.42
N PHE A 20 -12.82 0.99 0.03
CA PHE A 20 -14.20 0.63 -0.31
C PHE A 20 -15.09 0.39 0.91
N THR A 21 -14.66 0.89 2.07
CA THR A 21 -15.46 0.87 3.29
C THR A 21 -15.43 2.23 3.97
N LEU A 22 -16.45 2.49 4.78
CA LEU A 22 -16.48 3.61 5.69
C LEU A 22 -15.47 3.40 6.83
N PRO A 23 -15.10 4.44 7.60
CA PRO A 23 -14.15 4.31 8.70
C PRO A 23 -14.55 3.30 9.79
N ASP A 24 -15.83 2.95 9.90
CA ASP A 24 -16.35 1.92 10.81
C ASP A 24 -16.35 0.51 10.19
N GLY A 25 -15.82 0.36 8.98
CA GLY A 25 -15.76 -0.89 8.22
C GLY A 25 -17.04 -1.25 7.47
N ALA A 26 -18.08 -0.42 7.55
CA ALA A 26 -19.30 -0.65 6.79
C ALA A 26 -19.06 -0.45 5.28
N PRO A 27 -19.78 -1.16 4.40
CA PRO A 27 -19.73 -0.90 2.96
C PRO A 27 -20.08 0.55 2.61
N LEU A 28 -19.61 1.00 1.44
CA LEU A 28 -20.02 2.29 0.89
C LEU A 28 -21.55 2.32 0.66
N HIS A 29 -22.18 3.44 1.03
CA HIS A 29 -23.59 3.70 0.72
C HIS A 29 -23.74 4.25 -0.69
N ARG A 30 -23.45 3.41 -1.69
CA ARG A 30 -23.45 3.77 -3.11
C ARG A 30 -23.94 2.59 -3.95
N ASP A 31 -24.64 2.90 -5.05
CA ASP A 31 -25.12 1.89 -6.00
C ASP A 31 -24.19 1.75 -7.23
N ASP A 32 -23.05 2.44 -7.25
CA ASP A 32 -22.16 2.59 -8.40
C ASP A 32 -20.93 1.67 -8.38
N ALA A 33 -21.06 0.48 -7.80
CA ALA A 33 -19.98 -0.49 -7.65
C ALA A 33 -19.24 -0.79 -8.96
N GLY A 34 -19.97 -0.98 -10.07
CA GLY A 34 -19.35 -1.20 -11.39
C GLY A 34 -18.52 -0.02 -11.90
N THR A 35 -18.96 1.20 -11.62
CA THR A 35 -18.25 2.43 -11.99
C THR A 35 -16.97 2.56 -11.17
N LEU A 36 -17.04 2.34 -9.86
CA LEU A 36 -15.86 2.35 -8.99
C LEU A 36 -14.85 1.26 -9.37
N ALA A 37 -15.31 0.04 -9.64
CA ALA A 37 -14.45 -1.04 -10.12
C ALA A 37 -13.73 -0.65 -11.43
N THR A 38 -14.44 0.00 -12.35
CA THR A 38 -13.87 0.48 -13.61
C THR A 38 -12.80 1.55 -13.40
N ILE A 39 -13.08 2.54 -12.53
CA ILE A 39 -12.15 3.64 -12.25
C ILE A 39 -10.87 3.11 -11.59
N TYR A 40 -10.99 2.32 -10.54
CA TYR A 40 -9.82 1.77 -9.83
C TYR A 40 -9.01 0.80 -10.71
N SER A 41 -9.66 0.01 -11.55
CA SER A 41 -8.96 -0.89 -12.49
C SER A 41 -8.09 -0.13 -13.50
N ARG A 42 -8.43 1.13 -13.83
CA ARG A 42 -7.61 1.98 -14.72
C ARG A 42 -6.35 2.51 -14.04
N MET A 43 -6.31 2.54 -12.72
CA MET A 43 -5.12 2.98 -11.98
C MET A 43 -4.00 1.93 -12.00
N ALA A 44 -4.25 0.72 -12.52
CA ALA A 44 -3.26 -0.36 -12.58
C ALA A 44 -2.59 -0.64 -11.22
N VAL A 45 -3.42 -0.76 -10.18
CA VAL A 45 -2.97 -1.13 -8.83
C VAL A 45 -2.27 -2.49 -8.89
N ALA A 46 -1.02 -2.53 -8.46
CA ALA A 46 -0.21 -3.75 -8.49
C ALA A 46 -0.60 -4.72 -7.37
N ALA A 47 -0.97 -4.19 -6.21
CA ALA A 47 -1.52 -4.94 -5.09
C ALA A 47 -2.39 -4.01 -4.24
N GLY A 48 -3.65 -4.37 -4.08
CA GLY A 48 -4.64 -3.64 -3.31
C GLY A 48 -5.23 -4.52 -2.21
N TRP A 49 -5.36 -3.96 -1.02
CA TRP A 49 -6.02 -4.61 0.10
C TRP A 49 -7.55 -4.44 0.00
N LEU A 50 -8.31 -5.53 0.11
CA LEU A 50 -9.78 -5.47 0.02
C LEU A 50 -10.43 -6.10 1.25
N GLU A 51 -11.27 -5.31 1.93
CA GLU A 51 -12.11 -5.81 3.02
C GLU A 51 -13.08 -6.89 2.51
N PRO A 52 -13.33 -7.97 3.28
CA PRO A 52 -14.39 -8.92 2.96
C PRO A 52 -15.75 -8.24 2.77
N ALA A 53 -16.07 -7.23 3.57
CA ALA A 53 -17.32 -6.47 3.45
C ALA A 53 -17.41 -5.68 2.12
N ALA A 54 -16.30 -5.15 1.62
CA ALA A 54 -16.25 -4.48 0.33
C ALA A 54 -16.41 -5.46 -0.83
N ARG A 55 -15.76 -6.63 -0.77
CA ARG A 55 -15.97 -7.72 -1.73
C ARG A 55 -17.44 -8.10 -1.82
N ASP A 56 -18.07 -8.32 -0.66
CA ASP A 56 -19.48 -8.72 -0.60
C ASP A 56 -20.40 -7.60 -1.13
N TRP A 57 -20.05 -6.34 -0.91
CA TRP A 57 -20.75 -5.19 -1.48
C TRP A 57 -20.66 -5.12 -3.01
N PHE A 58 -19.47 -5.31 -3.61
CA PHE A 58 -19.33 -5.39 -5.07
C PHE A 58 -20.23 -6.49 -5.65
N GLN A 59 -20.18 -7.69 -5.04
CA GLN A 59 -20.99 -8.83 -5.48
C GLN A 59 -22.50 -8.55 -5.37
N ALA A 60 -22.95 -7.95 -4.27
CA ALA A 60 -24.35 -7.60 -4.06
C ALA A 60 -24.89 -6.60 -5.09
N HIS A 61 -24.01 -5.79 -5.69
CA HIS A 61 -24.34 -4.83 -6.75
C HIS A 61 -24.02 -5.34 -8.16
N GLY A 62 -23.79 -6.65 -8.32
CA GLY A 62 -23.54 -7.27 -9.62
C GLY A 62 -22.23 -6.85 -10.28
N ALA A 63 -21.25 -6.41 -9.48
CA ALA A 63 -19.93 -6.02 -9.93
C ALA A 63 -18.84 -6.95 -9.35
N GLU A 64 -17.73 -7.07 -10.07
CA GLU A 64 -16.51 -7.66 -9.53
C GLU A 64 -15.65 -6.57 -8.88
N PRO A 65 -14.85 -6.90 -7.85
CA PRO A 65 -13.88 -5.96 -7.32
C PRO A 65 -12.88 -5.49 -8.39
N PRO A 66 -12.32 -4.27 -8.26
CA PRO A 66 -11.34 -3.75 -9.22
C PRO A 66 -10.10 -4.64 -9.34
N ASN A 67 -9.52 -4.66 -10.55
CA ASN A 67 -8.29 -5.41 -10.84
C ASN A 67 -7.16 -4.99 -9.89
N GLY A 68 -6.43 -5.99 -9.38
CA GLY A 68 -5.32 -5.79 -8.45
C GLY A 68 -5.71 -5.70 -6.97
N PHE A 69 -7.01 -5.63 -6.65
CA PHE A 69 -7.49 -5.71 -5.27
C PHE A 69 -7.80 -7.15 -4.87
N HIS A 70 -7.31 -7.56 -3.70
CA HIS A 70 -7.43 -8.93 -3.23
C HIS A 70 -8.13 -8.97 -1.86
N PRO A 71 -9.18 -9.78 -1.70
CA PRO A 71 -9.78 -10.01 -0.39
C PRO A 71 -8.73 -10.55 0.59
N VAL A 72 -8.62 -9.94 1.76
CA VAL A 72 -7.72 -10.41 2.82
C VAL A 72 -8.49 -10.61 4.11
N ASP A 73 -8.36 -11.79 4.71
CA ASP A 73 -9.04 -12.18 5.94
C ASP A 73 -8.04 -12.47 7.07
N GLN A 74 -7.89 -13.74 7.45
CA GLN A 74 -6.93 -14.23 8.43
C GLN A 74 -5.59 -14.60 7.81
N THR A 75 -5.55 -14.83 6.50
CA THR A 75 -4.32 -15.26 5.81
C THR A 75 -3.71 -14.12 5.00
N PRO A 76 -2.39 -13.88 5.08
CA PRO A 76 -1.75 -12.91 4.21
C PRO A 76 -1.83 -13.33 2.74
N VAL A 77 -1.95 -12.34 1.85
CA VAL A 77 -1.89 -12.53 0.40
C VAL A 77 -0.58 -11.97 -0.13
N VAL A 78 0.08 -12.71 -1.02
CA VAL A 78 1.34 -12.27 -1.66
C VAL A 78 1.10 -11.98 -3.13
N GLN A 79 1.51 -10.79 -3.56
CA GLN A 79 1.60 -10.41 -4.97
C GLN A 79 3.06 -10.14 -5.33
N GLN A 80 3.46 -10.53 -6.54
CA GLN A 80 4.80 -10.25 -7.05
C GLN A 80 4.71 -9.37 -8.30
N SER A 81 5.62 -8.42 -8.40
CA SER A 81 5.76 -7.55 -9.57
C SER A 81 7.23 -7.50 -9.97
N VAL A 82 7.49 -7.41 -11.28
CA VAL A 82 8.85 -7.24 -11.81
C VAL A 82 8.99 -5.81 -12.30
N VAL A 83 9.95 -5.09 -11.74
CA VAL A 83 10.24 -3.70 -12.05
C VAL A 83 11.71 -3.59 -12.41
N GLN A 84 12.03 -3.13 -13.63
CA GLN A 84 13.43 -3.03 -14.11
C GLN A 84 14.24 -4.35 -13.96
N GLY A 85 13.59 -5.50 -14.12
CA GLY A 85 14.23 -6.81 -13.98
C GLY A 85 14.49 -7.25 -12.52
N LYS A 86 13.99 -6.50 -11.54
CA LYS A 86 14.03 -6.79 -10.10
C LYS A 86 12.65 -7.22 -9.62
N THR A 87 12.60 -8.16 -8.69
CA THR A 87 11.35 -8.71 -8.18
C THR A 87 10.95 -8.00 -6.89
N ILE A 88 9.73 -7.48 -6.86
CA ILE A 88 9.10 -6.88 -5.68
C ILE A 88 8.03 -7.84 -5.17
N GLY A 89 8.13 -8.23 -3.89
CA GLY A 89 7.08 -8.96 -3.18
C GLY A 89 6.23 -8.01 -2.34
N VAL A 90 4.93 -7.99 -2.57
CA VAL A 90 3.97 -7.26 -1.73
C VAL A 90 3.17 -8.26 -0.90
N VAL A 91 3.24 -8.12 0.42
CA VAL A 91 2.52 -8.95 1.38
C VAL A 91 1.38 -8.12 1.96
N LEU A 92 0.15 -8.45 1.58
CA LEU A 92 -1.05 -7.90 2.18
C LEU A 92 -1.30 -8.60 3.51
N PHE A 93 -1.17 -7.87 4.61
CA PHE A 93 -1.27 -8.44 5.95
C PHE A 93 -2.71 -8.81 6.30
N PRO A 94 -2.92 -9.86 7.12
CA PRO A 94 -4.25 -10.23 7.57
C PRO A 94 -4.93 -9.09 8.33
N ALA A 95 -6.27 -9.05 8.31
CA ALA A 95 -7.04 -8.05 9.03
C ALA A 95 -6.81 -8.13 10.55
N ALA A 96 -6.64 -9.35 11.06
CA ALA A 96 -6.33 -9.59 12.45
C ALA A 96 -4.84 -9.37 12.73
N PHE A 97 -4.53 -8.44 13.64
CA PHE A 97 -3.25 -8.42 14.36
C PHE A 97 -3.42 -7.72 15.71
N ALA A 98 -3.49 -8.54 16.75
CA ALA A 98 -3.67 -8.09 18.13
C ALA A 98 -2.36 -8.20 18.94
N GLY A 99 -1.20 -8.09 18.28
CA GLY A 99 0.08 -8.44 18.89
C GLY A 99 0.15 -9.93 19.25
N ASN A 100 -0.53 -10.79 18.47
CA ASN A 100 -0.44 -12.24 18.60
C ASN A 100 0.95 -12.69 18.08
N PRO A 101 1.83 -13.23 18.95
CA PRO A 101 3.17 -13.64 18.54
C PRO A 101 3.20 -14.73 17.47
N GLU A 102 2.20 -15.61 17.43
CA GLU A 102 2.12 -16.68 16.42
C GLU A 102 1.92 -16.09 15.03
N GLN A 103 0.93 -15.22 14.87
CA GLN A 103 0.66 -14.52 13.61
C GLN A 103 1.84 -13.61 13.20
N GLU A 104 2.48 -12.97 14.18
CA GLU A 104 3.71 -12.20 13.93
C GLU A 104 4.81 -13.09 13.35
N ASN A 105 5.11 -14.22 14.00
CA ASN A 105 6.14 -15.15 13.54
C ASN A 105 5.83 -15.74 12.17
N GLU A 106 4.56 -16.02 11.87
CA GLU A 106 4.13 -16.49 10.54
C GLU A 106 4.40 -15.45 9.45
N LEU A 107 4.11 -14.17 9.73
CA LEU A 107 4.39 -13.07 8.81
C LEU A 107 5.89 -12.83 8.60
N LEU A 108 6.69 -12.94 9.67
CA LEU A 108 8.16 -12.83 9.56
C LEU A 108 8.75 -14.02 8.80
N ALA A 109 8.26 -15.24 9.06
CA ALA A 109 8.67 -16.43 8.32
C ALA A 109 8.26 -16.38 6.84
N LEU A 110 7.10 -15.81 6.53
CA LEU A 110 6.69 -15.55 5.15
C LEU A 110 7.64 -14.56 4.46
N ALA A 111 7.92 -13.42 5.11
CA ALA A 111 8.86 -12.43 4.58
C ALA A 111 10.24 -13.04 4.36
N GLN A 112 10.75 -13.82 5.32
CA GLN A 112 12.03 -14.50 5.19
C GLN A 112 12.09 -15.41 3.96
N ARG A 113 11.03 -16.17 3.66
CA ARG A 113 10.96 -16.99 2.43
C ARG A 113 10.92 -16.15 1.15
N LEU A 114 10.32 -14.97 1.20
CA LEU A 114 10.30 -14.04 0.08
C LEU A 114 11.65 -13.36 -0.12
N ARG A 115 12.50 -13.26 0.90
CA ARG A 115 13.82 -12.60 0.77
C ARG A 115 14.74 -13.29 -0.23
N ASP A 116 14.58 -14.60 -0.42
CA ASP A 116 15.35 -15.38 -1.40
C ASP A 116 14.84 -15.21 -2.84
N GLN A 117 13.64 -14.64 -3.00
CA GLN A 117 12.92 -14.55 -4.28
C GLN A 117 12.70 -13.10 -4.75
N CYS A 118 12.73 -12.16 -3.82
CA CYS A 118 12.41 -10.76 -4.04
C CYS A 118 13.56 -9.86 -3.61
N ASP A 119 13.90 -8.90 -4.47
CA ASP A 119 14.85 -7.83 -4.23
C ASP A 119 14.29 -6.78 -3.26
N LEU A 120 12.98 -6.59 -3.22
CA LEU A 120 12.27 -5.67 -2.31
C LEU A 120 11.02 -6.35 -1.74
N ILE A 121 10.76 -6.21 -0.44
CA ILE A 121 9.56 -6.72 0.23
C ILE A 121 8.80 -5.58 0.89
N ILE A 122 7.53 -5.44 0.50
CA ILE A 122 6.60 -4.43 0.99
C ILE A 122 5.50 -5.14 1.80
N GLY A 123 5.27 -4.74 3.04
CA GLY A 123 4.09 -5.13 3.81
C GLY A 123 2.99 -4.08 3.71
N VAL A 124 1.73 -4.48 3.53
CA VAL A 124 0.56 -3.59 3.55
C VAL A 124 -0.30 -3.95 4.76
N SER A 125 -0.37 -3.05 5.74
CA SER A 125 -0.94 -3.30 7.05
C SER A 125 -2.28 -2.56 7.27
N PRO A 126 -3.34 -3.26 7.72
CA PRO A 126 -4.61 -2.64 8.11
C PRO A 126 -4.71 -2.28 9.60
N TRP A 127 -3.64 -2.44 10.38
CA TRP A 127 -3.74 -2.53 11.85
C TRP A 127 -3.78 -1.19 12.58
N GLY A 128 -3.62 -0.08 11.87
CA GLY A 128 -3.59 1.23 12.48
C GLY A 128 -2.27 1.58 13.14
N THR A 129 -2.09 2.87 13.45
CA THR A 129 -0.77 3.46 13.73
C THR A 129 -0.10 2.83 14.95
N LYS A 130 -0.89 2.47 15.97
CA LYS A 130 -0.37 1.93 17.22
C LYS A 130 0.20 0.53 17.02
N ALA A 131 -0.55 -0.36 16.40
CA ALA A 131 -0.15 -1.74 16.18
C ALA A 131 1.01 -1.85 15.19
N GLU A 132 0.96 -1.08 14.10
CA GLU A 132 2.06 -0.96 13.13
C GLU A 132 3.35 -0.52 13.82
N ARG A 133 3.30 0.52 14.65
CA ARG A 133 4.47 1.01 15.39
C ARG A 133 5.06 -0.03 16.33
N THR A 134 4.21 -0.85 16.96
CA THR A 134 4.65 -1.96 17.80
C THR A 134 5.31 -3.08 16.98
N PHE A 135 4.86 -3.31 15.74
CA PHE A 135 5.42 -4.34 14.86
C PHE A 135 6.72 -3.92 14.16
N LEU A 136 6.96 -2.62 13.92
CA LEU A 136 8.14 -2.13 13.19
C LEU A 136 9.49 -2.71 13.66
N PRO A 137 9.79 -2.82 14.96
CA PRO A 137 11.04 -3.41 15.41
C PRO A 137 11.21 -4.88 14.98
N ALA A 138 10.11 -5.64 14.94
CA ALA A 138 10.12 -7.04 14.50
C ALA A 138 10.21 -7.15 12.97
N ALA A 139 9.64 -6.19 12.24
CA ALA A 139 9.74 -6.11 10.78
C ALA A 139 11.17 -5.84 10.28
N SER A 140 12.02 -5.22 11.11
CA SER A 140 13.43 -4.93 10.79
C SER A 140 14.19 -6.21 10.42
N GLY A 141 14.79 -6.21 9.24
CA GLY A 141 15.50 -7.35 8.66
C GLY A 141 14.62 -8.31 7.85
N TYR A 142 13.30 -8.16 7.90
CA TYR A 142 12.34 -8.99 7.16
C TYR A 142 11.69 -8.23 6.01
N TYR A 143 11.15 -7.05 6.30
CA TYR A 143 10.52 -6.15 5.34
C TYR A 143 11.44 -4.97 5.05
N ASP A 144 11.35 -4.41 3.85
CA ASP A 144 12.08 -3.20 3.48
C ASP A 144 11.16 -1.96 3.57
N VAL A 145 9.84 -2.16 3.39
CA VAL A 145 8.79 -1.14 3.47
C VAL A 145 7.55 -1.69 4.18
N ILE A 146 6.93 -0.89 5.03
CA ILE A 146 5.59 -1.09 5.59
C ILE A 146 4.70 0.08 5.18
N LEU A 147 3.60 -0.22 4.50
CA LEU A 147 2.56 0.74 4.14
C LEU A 147 1.36 0.50 5.04
N GLY A 148 1.11 1.43 5.93
CA GLY A 148 0.05 1.34 6.93
C GLY A 148 -1.25 2.00 6.50
N GLY A 149 -2.34 1.52 7.10
CA GLY A 149 -3.70 2.04 6.93
C GLY A 149 -4.52 1.83 8.21
N GLY A 150 -5.84 1.78 8.07
CA GLY A 150 -6.75 1.68 9.21
C GLY A 150 -6.68 2.88 10.17
N GLU A 151 -7.02 2.66 11.44
CA GLU A 151 -7.12 3.74 12.43
C GLU A 151 -5.80 4.53 12.61
N GLY A 152 -5.91 5.86 12.58
CA GLY A 152 -4.80 6.77 12.84
C GLY A 152 -4.55 7.75 11.70
N GLN A 153 -3.56 8.62 11.89
CA GLN A 153 -3.28 9.69 10.93
C GLN A 153 -2.45 9.19 9.74
N GLY A 154 -2.65 9.82 8.59
CA GLY A 154 -1.74 9.67 7.45
C GLY A 154 -0.35 10.21 7.79
N MET A 155 0.67 9.66 7.15
CA MET A 155 2.06 9.97 7.42
C MET A 155 2.86 9.84 6.14
N ARG A 156 3.51 10.93 5.70
CA ARG A 156 4.36 10.99 4.50
C ARG A 156 5.29 9.79 4.36
N GLY A 157 5.89 9.42 5.50
CA GLY A 157 6.94 8.43 5.59
C GLY A 157 7.85 8.73 6.77
N ASN A 158 8.41 7.67 7.33
CA ASN A 158 9.46 7.67 8.33
C ASN A 158 10.23 6.34 8.21
N MET A 159 11.20 6.10 9.06
CA MET A 159 11.98 4.87 9.10
C MET A 159 11.99 4.29 10.52
N ASP A 160 12.28 3.01 10.64
CA ASP A 160 12.62 2.42 11.93
C ASP A 160 13.94 3.03 12.47
N THR A 161 14.26 2.75 13.73
CA THR A 161 15.44 3.35 14.39
C THR A 161 16.78 2.96 13.75
N LYS A 162 16.79 1.90 12.95
CA LYS A 162 17.99 1.42 12.23
C LYS A 162 18.05 1.90 10.77
N GLY A 163 17.02 2.57 10.26
CA GLY A 163 16.94 2.94 8.84
C GLY A 163 16.80 1.73 7.91
N THR A 164 16.36 0.58 8.41
CA THR A 164 16.24 -0.66 7.62
C THR A 164 14.84 -0.87 7.04
N VAL A 165 13.82 -0.25 7.65
CA VAL A 165 12.43 -0.38 7.22
C VAL A 165 11.83 1.01 7.03
N LEU A 166 11.33 1.27 5.83
CA LEU A 166 10.51 2.45 5.58
C LEU A 166 9.10 2.23 6.11
N TRP A 167 8.47 3.24 6.68
CA TRP A 167 7.08 3.19 7.12
C TRP A 167 6.34 4.43 6.65
N ALA A 168 5.26 4.25 5.89
CA ALA A 168 4.40 5.34 5.44
C ALA A 168 2.93 4.97 5.60
N ARG A 169 2.05 5.97 5.64
CA ARG A 169 0.60 5.78 5.76
C ARG A 169 -0.15 6.71 4.81
N GLY A 170 -1.07 6.13 4.04
CA GLY A 170 -1.96 6.91 3.18
C GLY A 170 -2.75 7.96 3.97
N TYR A 171 -3.03 9.10 3.33
CA TYR A 171 -3.85 10.15 3.94
C TYR A 171 -5.32 9.85 3.71
N GLY A 172 -6.12 9.90 4.78
CA GLY A 172 -7.53 9.55 4.72
C GLY A 172 -8.33 10.41 3.73
N LYS A 173 -9.40 9.83 3.20
CA LYS A 173 -10.35 10.48 2.26
C LYS A 173 -9.72 10.97 0.95
N GLY A 174 -8.60 10.39 0.54
CA GLY A 174 -7.96 10.74 -0.73
C GLY A 174 -7.53 12.22 -0.80
N MET A 175 -7.19 12.84 0.34
CA MET A 175 -6.74 14.24 0.33
C MET A 175 -5.32 14.40 -0.25
N ALA A 176 -4.52 13.34 -0.21
CA ALA A 176 -3.16 13.35 -0.71
C ALA A 176 -2.69 11.95 -1.09
N LEU A 177 -1.78 11.88 -2.06
CA LEU A 177 -1.01 10.67 -2.36
C LEU A 177 0.27 10.69 -1.53
N ALA A 178 0.46 9.63 -0.75
CA ALA A 178 1.75 9.34 -0.13
C ALA A 178 2.64 8.65 -1.16
N VAL A 179 3.83 9.20 -1.41
CA VAL A 179 4.76 8.69 -2.41
C VAL A 179 6.07 8.33 -1.72
N LEU A 180 6.62 7.17 -2.06
CA LEU A 180 7.96 6.75 -1.66
C LEU A 180 8.82 6.71 -2.92
N GLU A 181 9.84 7.57 -2.98
CA GLU A 181 10.89 7.47 -4.00
C GLU A 181 12.00 6.59 -3.45
N LEU A 182 12.31 5.50 -4.14
CA LEU A 182 13.47 4.67 -3.85
C LEU A 182 14.51 4.93 -4.94
N MET A 183 15.64 5.54 -4.56
CA MET A 183 16.72 5.86 -5.50
C MET A 183 17.78 4.75 -5.54
N GLU A 184 17.77 3.86 -4.55
CA GLU A 184 18.55 2.62 -4.55
C GLU A 184 17.64 1.42 -4.19
N TRP A 185 18.06 0.23 -4.61
CA TRP A 185 17.51 -1.03 -4.09
C TRP A 185 18.10 -1.33 -2.71
N PRO A 186 17.34 -1.97 -1.80
CA PRO A 186 17.90 -2.41 -0.54
C PRO A 186 19.03 -3.40 -0.76
N SER A 187 20.20 -3.11 -0.20
CA SER A 187 21.33 -4.03 -0.27
C SER A 187 21.26 -5.04 0.86
N ARG A 188 21.39 -6.31 0.49
CA ARG A 188 21.51 -7.45 1.41
C ARG A 188 22.87 -8.15 1.23
N GLN A 189 23.74 -7.56 0.43
CA GLN A 189 25.02 -8.13 0.06
C GLN A 189 26.01 -7.98 1.21
N SER A 190 26.86 -8.98 1.38
CA SER A 190 27.86 -9.02 2.47
C SER A 190 28.90 -7.91 2.40
N ASP A 191 29.04 -7.24 1.25
CA ASP A 191 29.96 -6.13 1.00
C ASP A 191 29.39 -4.75 1.38
N ARG A 192 28.08 -4.64 1.64
CA ARG A 192 27.44 -3.45 2.24
C ARG A 192 26.70 -3.83 3.54
N PRO A 193 27.41 -4.27 4.60
CA PRO A 193 26.78 -4.70 5.85
C PRO A 193 26.09 -3.57 6.62
N ASP A 194 26.51 -2.33 6.40
CA ASP A 194 25.96 -1.13 7.05
C ASP A 194 24.95 -0.40 6.15
N TRP A 195 24.37 -1.09 5.16
CA TRP A 195 23.37 -0.49 4.29
C TRP A 195 22.13 -0.09 5.08
N ALA A 196 21.68 1.15 4.90
CA ALA A 196 20.45 1.68 5.46
C ALA A 196 19.82 2.70 4.51
N TRP A 197 18.51 2.89 4.65
CA TRP A 197 17.79 4.02 4.11
C TRP A 197 18.21 5.31 4.80
N VAL A 198 18.44 6.33 3.99
CA VAL A 198 18.84 7.68 4.40
C VAL A 198 18.00 8.66 3.58
N GLU A 199 17.17 9.44 4.28
CA GLU A 199 16.32 10.45 3.65
C GLU A 199 17.18 11.47 2.88
N ASP A 200 16.71 11.83 1.69
CA ASP A 200 17.36 12.71 0.71
C ASP A 200 18.66 12.18 0.06
N ASP A 201 19.14 11.01 0.46
CA ASP A 201 20.23 10.28 -0.19
C ASP A 201 19.68 9.16 -1.09
N ASN A 202 19.09 8.12 -0.49
CA ASN A 202 18.60 6.94 -1.21
C ASN A 202 17.08 6.69 -1.09
N VAL A 203 16.38 7.48 -0.27
CA VAL A 203 14.90 7.52 -0.19
C VAL A 203 14.34 8.93 -0.03
N ARG A 204 13.16 9.21 -0.59
CA ARG A 204 12.35 10.41 -0.29
C ARG A 204 10.89 10.08 -0.06
N PHE A 205 10.20 10.96 0.67
CA PHE A 205 8.79 10.81 1.03
C PHE A 205 7.93 12.01 0.58
N PRO A 206 7.80 12.26 -0.73
CA PRO A 206 6.92 13.32 -1.20
C PRO A 206 5.46 13.03 -0.87
N VAL A 207 4.70 14.12 -0.70
CA VAL A 207 3.25 14.08 -0.55
C VAL A 207 2.66 14.96 -1.63
N VAL A 208 1.83 14.37 -2.47
CA VAL A 208 1.10 15.11 -3.52
C VAL A 208 -0.28 15.42 -2.99
N LEU A 209 -0.53 16.69 -2.65
CA LEU A 209 -1.86 17.14 -2.25
C LEU A 209 -2.80 17.08 -3.45
N LEU A 210 -3.97 16.47 -3.28
CA LEU A 210 -5.00 16.40 -4.31
C LEU A 210 -5.92 17.62 -4.17
N ASP A 211 -5.46 18.76 -4.70
CA ASP A 211 -6.19 20.03 -4.68
C ASP A 211 -6.67 20.45 -6.09
N GLU A 212 -7.32 21.62 -6.18
CA GLU A 212 -7.85 22.17 -7.43
C GLU A 212 -6.77 22.47 -8.49
N GLY A 213 -5.49 22.47 -8.10
CA GLY A 213 -4.35 22.59 -9.02
C GLY A 213 -4.11 21.34 -9.86
N ILE A 214 -4.61 20.18 -9.42
CA ILE A 214 -4.55 18.93 -10.17
C ILE A 214 -5.84 18.78 -10.98
N ARG A 215 -5.69 18.78 -12.31
CA ARG A 215 -6.85 18.62 -13.20
C ARG A 215 -7.44 17.22 -13.07
N PRO A 216 -8.76 17.09 -12.84
CA PRO A 216 -9.43 15.80 -12.87
C PRO A 216 -9.22 15.09 -14.21
N ASP A 217 -9.10 13.77 -14.17
CA ASP A 217 -9.11 12.96 -15.38
C ASP A 217 -10.48 13.07 -16.08
N PRO A 218 -10.53 13.50 -17.36
CA PRO A 218 -11.80 13.70 -18.05
C PRO A 218 -12.64 12.42 -18.17
N GLN A 219 -12.00 11.27 -18.38
CA GLN A 219 -12.73 10.01 -18.53
C GLN A 219 -13.34 9.55 -17.21
N THR A 220 -12.63 9.72 -16.10
CA THR A 220 -13.12 9.45 -14.75
C THR A 220 -14.28 10.38 -14.40
N THR A 221 -14.18 11.65 -14.78
CA THR A 221 -15.26 12.64 -14.57
C THR A 221 -16.51 12.28 -15.36
N GLU A 222 -16.37 11.86 -16.62
CA GLU A 222 -17.48 11.41 -17.46
C GLU A 222 -18.18 10.16 -16.87
N LEU A 223 -17.40 9.18 -16.39
CA LEU A 223 -17.93 7.99 -15.73
C LEU A 223 -18.75 8.32 -14.47
N LEU A 224 -18.28 9.29 -13.67
CA LEU A 224 -18.97 9.73 -12.45
C LEU A 224 -20.21 10.60 -12.77
N ALA A 225 -20.18 11.37 -13.85
CA ALA A 225 -21.28 12.24 -14.26
C ALA A 225 -22.48 11.46 -14.83
N GLY A 226 -22.24 10.31 -15.47
CA GLY A 226 -23.29 9.43 -16.01
C GLY A 226 -24.16 8.72 -14.95
N GLN A 227 -23.98 9.03 -13.66
CA GLN A 227 -24.67 8.42 -12.52
C GLN A 227 -25.66 9.37 -11.83
N GLN A 228 -25.91 10.58 -12.36
CA GLN A 228 -26.89 11.53 -11.83
C GLN A 228 -28.30 11.34 -12.38
#